data_AF-A0A4Q0VQP1-F1
#
_entry.id   AF-A0A4Q0VQP1-F1
#
_cell.length_a   1.000
_cell.length_b   1.000
_cell.length_c   1.000
_cell.angle_alpha   90.00
_cell.angle_beta   90.00
_cell.angle_gamma   90.00
#
_symmetry.space_group_name_H-M   'P 1'
#
loop_
_entity.id
_entity.type
_entity.pdbx_description
1 polymer ?
#
loop_
_entity_poly.entity_id
_entity_poly.type
_entity_poly.pdbx_seq_one_letter_code
_entity_poly.pdbx_strand_id
1 'polypeptide(L)'
;MEKLERISLTNVFYTLIGKKLEKLDKEQQEALAAQLKYEEAVDTLAEMEQEITELEASLVPYKSADQYYQQLLVEKERLIHDQQSIWSEQLYELSDRQAELKASLQEYQEAIQAGNPTSSALSTALSSLGKAKGWSTWDMVGGGMMTTAIKHSHIDESKRYIHQAQTRLRHFQEELRDVVNHDHIELEVGGILTFADYFFDGLIVDWTVHGKITDSLRQVERTKSSVDSVLRRLQMQRNKREEELQKLEVQRKQLIEEAD
;
A
#
# COMPACT_ATOMS: atom_id res chain seq x y z
N MET A 1 6.50 -77.46 -47.67
CA MET A 1 5.38 -76.63 -48.15
C MET A 1 4.22 -76.93 -47.24
N GLU A 2 3.53 -76.03 -46.58
CA GLU A 2 3.59 -74.59 -46.47
C GLU A 2 2.76 -74.34 -45.20
N LYS A 3 3.38 -73.68 -44.23
CA LYS A 3 3.00 -72.33 -43.85
C LYS A 3 1.58 -72.26 -43.29
N LEU A 4 1.55 -72.11 -41.96
CA LEU A 4 0.63 -71.28 -41.19
C LEU A 4 -0.88 -71.59 -41.34
N GLU A 5 -1.67 -71.07 -40.41
CA GLU A 5 -3.12 -70.90 -40.59
C GLU A 5 -4.04 -72.12 -40.47
N ARG A 6 -3.83 -72.97 -39.46
CA ARG A 6 -4.94 -73.13 -38.51
C ARG A 6 -4.40 -73.00 -37.09
N ILE A 7 -3.99 -71.78 -36.78
CA ILE A 7 -4.16 -71.26 -35.44
C ILE A 7 -5.64 -71.47 -35.14
N SER A 8 -5.97 -72.58 -34.49
CA SER A 8 -7.34 -73.02 -34.28
C SER A 8 -8.09 -71.86 -33.66
N LEU A 9 -9.15 -71.37 -34.32
CA LEU A 9 -9.98 -70.26 -33.80
C LEU A 9 -10.37 -70.53 -32.34
N THR A 10 -10.59 -71.81 -32.01
CA THR A 10 -10.83 -72.31 -30.66
C THR A 10 -9.65 -72.06 -29.71
N ASN A 11 -8.40 -72.35 -30.09
CA ASN A 11 -7.22 -72.09 -29.26
C ASN A 11 -6.93 -70.60 -29.10
N VAL A 12 -7.13 -69.80 -30.16
CA VAL A 12 -7.02 -68.33 -30.07
C VAL A 12 -8.12 -67.79 -29.15
N PHE A 13 -9.34 -68.27 -29.29
CA PHE A 13 -10.48 -67.89 -28.46
C PHE A 13 -10.26 -68.25 -26.98
N TYR A 14 -9.78 -69.46 -26.67
CA TYR A 14 -9.44 -69.85 -25.30
C TYR A 14 -8.25 -69.07 -24.74
N THR A 15 -7.23 -68.76 -25.54
CA THR A 15 -6.09 -67.93 -25.09
C THR A 15 -6.52 -66.48 -24.86
N LEU A 16 -7.40 -65.93 -25.70
CA LEU A 16 -7.97 -64.59 -25.53
C LEU A 16 -8.91 -64.53 -24.32
N ILE A 17 -9.73 -65.56 -24.09
CA ILE A 17 -10.57 -65.66 -22.89
C ILE A 17 -9.72 -65.79 -21.63
N GLY A 18 -8.68 -66.64 -21.65
CA GLY A 18 -7.75 -66.79 -20.53
C GLY A 18 -7.02 -65.48 -20.22
N LYS A 19 -6.42 -64.82 -21.22
CA LYS A 19 -5.77 -63.51 -21.05
C LYS A 19 -6.75 -62.41 -20.65
N LYS A 20 -8.00 -62.45 -21.11
CA LYS A 20 -9.04 -61.50 -20.71
C LYS A 20 -9.46 -61.73 -19.25
N LEU A 21 -9.59 -62.99 -18.81
CA LEU A 21 -9.90 -63.34 -17.42
C LEU A 21 -8.75 -62.95 -16.49
N GLU A 22 -7.51 -63.22 -16.86
CA GLU A 22 -6.32 -62.83 -16.09
C GLU A 22 -6.18 -61.30 -16.01
N LYS A 23 -6.41 -60.60 -17.12
CA LYS A 23 -6.43 -59.13 -17.13
C LYS A 23 -7.57 -58.56 -16.28
N LEU A 24 -8.74 -59.19 -16.31
CA LEU A 24 -9.90 -58.77 -15.51
C LEU A 24 -9.68 -59.02 -14.01
N ASP A 25 -9.03 -60.13 -13.64
CA ASP A 25 -8.62 -60.40 -12.25
C ASP A 25 -7.58 -59.37 -11.77
N LYS A 26 -6.60 -59.03 -12.62
CA LYS A 26 -5.63 -57.98 -12.34
C LYS A 26 -6.28 -56.60 -12.20
N GLU A 27 -7.19 -56.24 -13.09
CA GLU A 27 -7.96 -54.99 -13.03
C GLU A 27 -8.83 -54.95 -11.76
N GLN A 28 -9.41 -56.07 -11.34
CA GLN A 28 -10.16 -56.18 -10.08
C GLN A 28 -9.24 -56.01 -8.85
N GLN A 29 -8.06 -56.62 -8.84
CA GLN A 29 -7.08 -56.46 -7.77
C GLN A 29 -6.56 -55.02 -7.68
N GLU A 30 -6.25 -54.39 -8.82
CA GLU A 30 -5.83 -52.99 -8.89
C GLU A 30 -6.95 -52.04 -8.41
N ALA A 31 -8.21 -52.30 -8.79
CA ALA A 31 -9.36 -51.54 -8.33
C ALA A 31 -9.59 -51.69 -6.82
N LEU A 32 -9.50 -52.91 -6.29
CA LEU A 32 -9.64 -53.18 -4.86
C LEU A 32 -8.50 -52.52 -4.06
N ALA A 33 -7.26 -52.58 -4.55
CA ALA A 33 -6.13 -51.92 -3.91
C ALA A 33 -6.26 -50.39 -3.94
N ALA A 34 -6.78 -49.82 -5.03
CA ALA A 34 -7.08 -48.39 -5.12
C ALA A 34 -8.21 -47.99 -4.17
N GLN A 35 -9.25 -48.82 -4.02
CA GLN A 35 -10.35 -48.61 -3.09
C GLN A 35 -9.86 -48.63 -1.64
N LEU A 36 -9.05 -49.63 -1.25
CA LEU A 36 -8.48 -49.73 0.09
C LEU A 36 -7.61 -48.52 0.44
N LYS A 37 -6.77 -48.07 -0.51
CA LYS A 37 -5.96 -46.85 -0.32
C LYS A 37 -6.80 -45.59 -0.19
N TYR A 38 -7.90 -45.51 -0.93
CA TYR A 38 -8.84 -44.38 -0.82
C TYR A 38 -9.52 -44.39 0.55
N GLU A 39 -9.98 -45.54 1.01
CA GLU A 39 -10.60 -45.71 2.32
C GLU A 39 -9.63 -45.37 3.46
N GLU A 40 -8.40 -45.87 3.41
CA GLU A 40 -7.33 -45.53 4.35
C GLU A 40 -7.03 -44.02 4.37
N ALA A 41 -7.00 -43.37 3.19
CA ALA A 41 -6.79 -41.93 3.09
C ALA A 41 -7.97 -41.12 3.65
N VAL A 42 -9.21 -41.60 3.51
CA VAL A 42 -10.41 -40.99 4.08
C VAL A 42 -10.40 -41.10 5.60
N ASP A 43 -10.08 -42.27 6.13
CA ASP A 43 -9.97 -42.48 7.58
C ASP A 43 -8.86 -41.62 8.19
N THR A 44 -7.69 -41.57 7.53
CA THR A 44 -6.57 -40.70 7.94
C THR A 44 -6.97 -39.22 7.96
N LEU A 45 -7.75 -38.78 6.95
CA LEU A 45 -8.23 -37.40 6.90
C LEU A 45 -9.16 -37.10 8.08
N ALA A 46 -10.07 -38.02 8.41
CA ALA A 46 -10.98 -37.87 9.54
C ALA A 46 -10.22 -37.81 10.88
N GLU A 47 -9.19 -38.64 11.05
CA GLU A 47 -8.31 -38.61 12.23
C GLU A 47 -7.57 -37.26 12.33
N MET A 48 -7.02 -36.76 11.22
CA MET A 48 -6.34 -35.46 11.17
C MET A 48 -7.29 -34.29 11.47
N GLU A 49 -8.52 -34.31 10.94
CA GLU A 49 -9.53 -33.29 11.23
C GLU A 49 -9.92 -33.28 12.72
N GLN A 50 -10.01 -34.46 13.34
CA GLN A 50 -10.26 -34.58 14.76
C GLN A 50 -9.07 -34.03 15.59
N GLU A 51 -7.83 -34.39 15.23
CA GLU A 51 -6.63 -33.91 15.91
C GLU A 51 -6.49 -32.38 15.81
N ILE A 52 -6.78 -31.79 14.64
CA ILE A 52 -6.83 -30.33 14.47
C ILE A 52 -7.86 -29.71 15.42
N THR A 53 -9.06 -30.30 15.50
CA THR A 53 -10.13 -29.80 16.38
C THR A 53 -9.73 -29.86 17.86
N GLU A 54 -9.08 -30.93 18.29
CA GLU A 54 -8.58 -31.10 19.66
C GLU A 54 -7.45 -30.11 19.99
N LEU A 55 -6.54 -29.88 19.05
CA LEU A 55 -5.48 -28.87 19.17
C LEU A 55 -6.05 -27.45 19.23
N GLU A 56 -7.03 -27.13 18.39
CA GLU A 56 -7.72 -25.84 18.41
C GLU A 56 -8.44 -25.62 19.75
N ALA A 57 -9.14 -26.63 20.27
CA ALA A 57 -9.77 -26.58 21.59
C ALA A 57 -8.75 -26.39 22.73
N SER A 58 -7.59 -27.04 22.63
CA SER A 58 -6.49 -26.92 23.58
C SER A 58 -5.83 -25.53 23.56
N LEU A 59 -5.93 -24.79 22.44
CA LEU A 59 -5.44 -23.42 22.31
C LEU A 59 -6.41 -22.36 22.85
N VAL A 60 -7.71 -22.66 22.98
CA VAL A 60 -8.73 -21.71 23.46
C VAL A 60 -8.38 -21.06 24.81
N PRO A 61 -7.93 -21.79 25.85
CA PRO A 61 -7.54 -21.19 27.13
C PRO A 61 -6.39 -20.18 27.01
N TYR A 62 -5.41 -20.49 26.15
CA TYR A 62 -4.22 -19.65 25.95
C TYR A 62 -4.48 -18.44 25.05
N LYS A 63 -5.57 -18.47 24.26
CA LYS A 63 -5.98 -17.35 23.40
C LYS A 63 -6.28 -16.07 24.20
N SER A 64 -6.62 -16.23 25.48
CA SER A 64 -6.86 -15.13 26.42
C SER A 64 -5.63 -14.71 27.23
N ALA A 65 -4.52 -15.46 27.17
CA ALA A 65 -3.31 -15.19 27.94
C ALA A 65 -2.67 -13.85 27.54
N ASP A 66 -2.65 -13.53 26.25
CA ASP A 66 -2.20 -12.21 25.76
C ASP A 66 -3.05 -11.08 26.34
N GLN A 67 -4.37 -11.26 26.38
CA GLN A 67 -5.28 -10.24 26.94
C GLN A 67 -5.06 -10.07 28.45
N TYR A 68 -4.91 -11.16 29.18
CA TYR A 68 -4.65 -11.13 30.62
C TYR A 68 -3.29 -10.47 30.94
N TYR A 69 -2.27 -10.77 30.15
CA TYR A 69 -0.96 -10.16 30.26
C TYR A 69 -0.99 -8.65 30.00
N GLN A 70 -1.73 -8.20 28.97
CA GLN A 70 -1.92 -6.77 28.73
C GLN A 70 -2.67 -6.08 29.88
N GLN A 71 -3.70 -6.73 30.45
CA GLN A 71 -4.42 -6.21 31.62
C GLN A 71 -3.49 -6.07 32.84
N LEU A 72 -2.63 -7.05 33.08
CA LEU A 72 -1.67 -7.03 34.18
C LEU A 72 -0.66 -5.88 34.04
N LEU A 73 -0.17 -5.61 32.83
CA LEU A 73 0.71 -4.46 32.57
C LEU A 73 0.02 -3.12 32.87
N VAL A 74 -1.25 -2.96 32.46
CA VAL A 74 -2.03 -1.75 32.75
C VAL A 74 -2.23 -1.55 34.26
N GLU A 75 -2.50 -2.63 34.99
CA GLU A 75 -2.66 -2.56 36.44
C GLU A 75 -1.34 -2.20 37.15
N LYS A 76 -0.22 -2.78 36.71
CA LYS A 76 1.11 -2.46 37.24
C LYS A 76 1.51 -1.01 36.95
N GLU A 77 1.22 -0.52 35.74
CA GLU A 77 1.44 0.87 35.37
C GLU A 77 0.69 1.85 36.28
N ARG A 78 -0.58 1.56 36.59
CA ARG A 78 -1.37 2.37 37.53
C ARG A 78 -0.74 2.41 38.92
N LEU A 79 -0.24 1.27 39.42
CA LEU A 79 0.39 1.20 40.73
C LEU A 79 1.70 2.01 40.80
N ILE A 80 2.46 2.06 39.72
CA ILE A 80 3.68 2.86 39.61
C ILE A 80 3.36 4.36 39.71
N HIS A 81 2.31 4.81 39.02
CA HIS A 81 1.86 6.21 39.05
C HIS A 81 1.46 6.70 40.45
N ASP A 82 0.87 5.86 41.28
CA ASP A 82 0.40 6.24 42.62
C ASP A 82 1.53 6.40 43.66
N GLN A 83 2.75 5.91 43.36
CA GLN A 83 3.82 5.79 44.37
C GLN A 83 4.87 6.92 44.39
N GLN A 84 4.81 7.93 43.50
CA GLN A 84 5.84 8.99 43.38
C GLN A 84 7.28 8.42 43.36
N SER A 85 7.51 7.36 42.58
CA SER A 85 8.80 6.68 42.45
C SER A 85 9.59 7.14 41.22
N ILE A 86 10.88 6.78 41.13
CA ILE A 86 11.72 6.99 39.93
C ILE A 86 11.07 6.35 38.68
N TRP A 87 10.39 5.22 38.85
CA TRP A 87 9.64 4.55 37.79
C TRP A 87 8.47 5.40 37.28
N SER A 88 7.79 6.14 38.17
CA SER A 88 6.72 7.05 37.77
C SER A 88 7.23 8.22 36.94
N GLU A 89 8.37 8.81 37.29
CA GLU A 89 8.98 9.92 36.54
C GLU A 89 9.41 9.47 35.14
N GLN A 90 10.11 8.34 35.04
CA GLN A 90 10.51 7.76 33.75
C GLN A 90 9.30 7.37 32.89
N LEU A 91 8.24 6.86 33.50
CA LEU A 91 7.01 6.53 32.80
C LEU A 91 6.29 7.78 32.27
N TYR A 92 6.29 8.90 33.02
CA TYR A 92 5.78 10.18 32.54
C TYR A 92 6.60 10.70 31.35
N GLU A 93 7.93 10.68 31.43
CA GLU A 93 8.80 11.10 30.31
C GLU A 93 8.55 10.27 29.04
N LEU A 94 8.43 8.94 29.19
CA LEU A 94 8.11 8.04 28.07
C LEU A 94 6.71 8.33 27.51
N SER A 95 5.73 8.66 28.36
CA SER A 95 4.36 8.94 27.94
C SER A 95 4.25 10.27 27.20
N ASP A 96 4.91 11.32 27.70
CA ASP A 96 5.01 12.62 27.04
C ASP A 96 5.68 12.46 25.67
N ARG A 97 6.80 11.72 25.62
CA ARG A 97 7.49 11.46 24.36
C ARG A 97 6.63 10.66 23.37
N GLN A 98 5.85 9.71 23.87
CA GLN A 98 4.92 8.93 23.03
C GLN A 98 3.82 9.83 22.46
N ALA A 99 3.29 10.75 23.25
CA ALA A 99 2.29 11.72 22.82
C ALA A 99 2.85 12.66 21.74
N GLU A 100 4.06 13.19 21.92
CA GLU A 100 4.75 14.02 20.94
C GLU A 100 4.95 13.31 19.60
N LEU A 101 5.40 12.04 19.63
CA LEU A 101 5.61 11.22 18.44
C LEU A 101 4.30 10.89 17.73
N LYS A 102 3.23 10.60 18.46
CA LYS A 102 1.90 10.36 17.88
C LYS A 102 1.33 11.60 17.21
N ALA A 103 1.44 12.76 17.84
CA ALA A 103 1.07 14.03 17.23
C ALA A 103 1.88 14.29 15.95
N SER A 104 3.20 14.13 16.01
CA SER A 104 4.10 14.25 14.85
C SER A 104 3.68 13.34 13.70
N LEU A 105 3.39 12.06 13.97
CA LEU A 105 2.94 11.10 12.96
C LEU A 105 1.63 11.50 12.30
N GLN A 106 0.69 12.08 13.07
CA GLN A 106 -0.56 12.61 12.54
C GLN A 106 -0.29 13.74 11.55
N GLU A 107 0.53 14.73 11.92
CA GLU A 107 0.90 15.86 11.04
C GLU A 107 1.55 15.37 9.72
N TYR A 108 2.48 14.41 9.78
CA TYR A 108 3.07 13.82 8.58
C TYR A 108 2.01 13.13 7.70
N GLN A 109 1.05 12.44 8.32
CA GLN A 109 0.02 11.72 7.61
C GLN A 109 -0.95 12.67 6.91
N GLU A 110 -1.33 13.77 7.55
CA GLU A 110 -2.17 14.83 6.98
C GLU A 110 -1.45 15.52 5.79
N ALA A 111 -0.18 15.87 5.95
CA ALA A 111 0.63 16.42 4.85
C ALA A 111 0.77 15.45 3.66
N ILE A 112 1.00 14.15 3.90
CA ILE A 112 1.05 13.15 2.83
C ILE A 112 -0.32 13.00 2.13
N GLN A 113 -1.41 13.04 2.90
CA GLN A 113 -2.78 12.97 2.37
C GLN A 113 -3.13 14.17 1.50
N ALA A 114 -2.62 15.37 1.82
CA ALA A 114 -2.78 16.55 0.98
C ALA A 114 -1.81 16.57 -0.22
N GLY A 115 -0.60 16.07 -0.06
CA GLY A 115 0.44 16.09 -1.10
C GLY A 115 0.17 15.12 -2.25
N ASN A 116 -0.33 13.90 -1.98
CA ASN A 116 -0.59 12.91 -3.03
C ASN A 116 -1.59 13.40 -4.10
N PRO A 117 -2.78 13.94 -3.73
CA PRO A 117 -3.70 14.53 -4.69
C PRO A 117 -3.13 15.77 -5.37
N THR A 118 -2.25 16.52 -4.71
CA THR A 118 -1.55 17.67 -5.30
C THR A 118 -0.65 17.25 -6.45
N SER A 119 0.20 16.23 -6.25
CA SER A 119 1.05 15.66 -7.32
C SER A 119 0.22 15.13 -8.49
N SER A 120 -0.91 14.46 -8.20
CA SER A 120 -1.85 14.00 -9.22
C SER A 120 -2.43 15.15 -10.03
N ALA A 121 -2.92 16.22 -9.39
CA ALA A 121 -3.48 17.37 -10.08
C ALA A 121 -2.44 18.13 -10.92
N LEU A 122 -1.20 18.24 -10.43
CA LEU A 122 -0.08 18.81 -11.20
C LEU A 122 0.23 17.95 -12.44
N SER A 123 0.14 16.62 -12.34
CA SER A 123 0.28 15.71 -13.49
C SER A 123 -0.81 15.93 -14.54
N THR A 124 -2.07 16.08 -14.09
CA THR A 124 -3.20 16.37 -14.99
C THR A 124 -3.05 17.74 -15.66
N ALA A 125 -2.61 18.76 -14.92
CA ALA A 125 -2.32 20.08 -15.45
C ALA A 125 -1.20 20.04 -16.52
N LEU A 126 -0.11 19.29 -16.28
CA LEU A 126 0.96 19.08 -17.26
C LEU A 126 0.45 18.42 -18.54
N SER A 127 -0.36 17.36 -18.41
CA SER A 127 -0.93 16.67 -19.56
C SER A 127 -1.82 17.61 -20.40
N SER A 128 -2.66 18.40 -19.75
CA SER A 128 -3.55 19.35 -20.43
C SER A 128 -2.79 20.48 -21.11
N LEU A 129 -1.79 21.09 -20.42
CA LEU A 129 -0.91 22.09 -21.01
C LEU A 129 -0.11 21.56 -22.20
N GLY A 130 0.35 20.31 -22.14
CA GLY A 130 1.03 19.65 -23.26
C GLY A 130 0.15 19.52 -24.50
N LYS A 131 -1.13 19.16 -24.32
CA LYS A 131 -2.13 19.13 -25.41
C LYS A 131 -2.39 20.52 -25.96
N ALA A 132 -2.55 21.53 -25.09
CA ALA A 132 -2.76 22.92 -25.51
C ALA A 132 -1.55 23.48 -26.30
N LYS A 133 -0.32 23.14 -25.90
CA LYS A 133 0.91 23.49 -26.63
C LYS A 133 0.94 22.87 -28.03
N GLY A 134 0.64 21.58 -28.14
CA GLY A 134 0.63 20.83 -29.40
C GLY A 134 -0.37 21.39 -30.42
N TRP A 135 -1.56 21.77 -29.97
CA TRP A 135 -2.56 22.44 -30.82
C TRP A 135 -2.14 23.86 -31.24
N SER A 136 -1.45 24.60 -30.36
CA SER A 136 -0.95 25.95 -30.69
C SER A 136 0.16 25.94 -31.75
N THR A 137 0.95 24.87 -31.85
CA THR A 137 1.97 24.71 -32.90
C THR A 137 1.40 24.34 -34.27
N TRP A 138 0.18 23.78 -34.32
CA TRP A 138 -0.44 23.33 -35.57
C TRP A 138 -1.04 24.49 -36.39
N ASP A 139 -1.51 25.56 -35.72
CA ASP A 139 -1.99 26.80 -36.35
C ASP A 139 -0.91 27.56 -37.15
N MET A 140 0.39 27.33 -36.89
CA MET A 140 1.48 28.03 -37.60
C MET A 140 1.89 27.35 -38.92
N VAL A 141 1.45 26.11 -39.19
CA VAL A 141 1.95 25.31 -40.33
C VAL A 141 0.88 25.04 -41.39
N GLY A 142 -0.43 25.19 -41.11
CA GLY A 142 -1.48 24.81 -42.08
C GLY A 142 -2.79 25.59 -41.94
N GLY A 143 -2.78 26.86 -42.37
CA GLY A 143 -3.92 27.77 -42.24
C GLY A 143 -5.28 27.22 -42.71
N GLY A 144 -6.31 27.48 -41.91
CA GLY A 144 -7.71 27.21 -42.27
C GLY A 144 -8.67 27.42 -41.10
N MET A 145 -9.68 28.26 -41.29
CA MET A 145 -10.66 28.82 -40.33
C MET A 145 -11.54 27.81 -39.53
N MET A 146 -11.15 26.55 -39.36
CA MET A 146 -11.92 25.53 -38.61
C MET A 146 -11.46 25.31 -37.15
N THR A 147 -10.38 25.96 -36.69
CA THR A 147 -9.70 25.59 -35.42
C THR A 147 -10.09 26.38 -34.16
N THR A 148 -10.88 27.46 -34.24
CA THR A 148 -11.12 28.37 -33.10
C THR A 148 -11.88 27.73 -31.93
N ALA A 149 -12.87 26.87 -32.20
CA ALA A 149 -13.73 26.28 -31.15
C ALA A 149 -13.03 25.16 -30.36
N ILE A 150 -12.26 24.31 -31.04
CA ILE A 150 -11.46 23.23 -30.41
C ILE A 150 -10.26 23.83 -29.65
N LYS A 151 -9.72 24.95 -30.13
CA LYS A 151 -8.65 25.70 -29.46
C LYS A 151 -9.10 26.29 -28.12
N HIS A 152 -10.31 26.84 -28.03
CA HIS A 152 -10.85 27.34 -26.77
C HIS A 152 -11.07 26.22 -25.74
N SER A 153 -11.58 25.06 -26.16
CA SER A 153 -11.90 23.98 -25.22
C SER A 153 -10.67 23.43 -24.48
N HIS A 154 -9.54 23.23 -25.18
CA HIS A 154 -8.29 22.75 -24.56
C HIS A 154 -7.60 23.79 -23.68
N ILE A 155 -7.69 25.08 -24.05
CA ILE A 155 -7.17 26.17 -23.22
C ILE A 155 -8.00 26.31 -21.94
N ASP A 156 -9.33 26.32 -22.06
CA ASP A 156 -10.24 26.43 -20.91
C ASP A 156 -10.15 25.19 -20.00
N GLU A 157 -9.96 24.01 -20.58
CA GLU A 157 -9.69 22.78 -19.84
C GLU A 157 -8.37 22.87 -19.05
N SER A 158 -7.29 23.33 -19.69
CA SER A 158 -6.01 23.56 -19.00
C SER A 158 -6.21 24.52 -17.82
N LYS A 159 -7.09 25.52 -17.96
CA LYS A 159 -7.28 26.56 -16.94
C LYS A 159 -7.91 25.97 -15.71
N ARG A 160 -8.90 25.10 -15.91
CA ARG A 160 -9.53 24.35 -14.82
C ARG A 160 -8.54 23.45 -14.09
N TYR A 161 -7.69 22.71 -14.80
CA TYR A 161 -6.73 21.80 -14.15
C TYR A 161 -5.61 22.53 -13.43
N ILE A 162 -5.12 23.66 -13.97
CA ILE A 162 -4.17 24.52 -13.24
C ILE A 162 -4.84 25.05 -11.97
N HIS A 163 -6.05 25.58 -12.05
CA HIS A 163 -6.77 26.08 -10.87
C HIS A 163 -6.97 24.97 -9.83
N GLN A 164 -7.30 23.75 -10.25
CA GLN A 164 -7.42 22.60 -9.35
C GLN A 164 -6.09 22.25 -8.67
N ALA A 165 -4.99 22.20 -9.43
CA ALA A 165 -3.66 21.93 -8.89
C ALA A 165 -3.26 23.00 -7.85
N GLN A 166 -3.66 24.25 -8.06
CA GLN A 166 -3.38 25.35 -7.14
C GLN A 166 -4.12 25.22 -5.82
N THR A 167 -5.42 24.93 -5.87
CA THR A 167 -6.21 24.71 -4.65
C THR A 167 -5.61 23.59 -3.82
N ARG A 168 -5.21 22.48 -4.45
CA ARG A 168 -4.59 21.36 -3.73
C ARG A 168 -3.21 21.71 -3.18
N LEU A 169 -2.40 22.44 -3.96
CA LEU A 169 -1.07 22.86 -3.53
C LEU A 169 -1.11 23.83 -2.33
N ARG A 170 -2.09 24.74 -2.27
CA ARG A 170 -2.31 25.59 -1.09
C ARG A 170 -2.65 24.76 0.16
N HIS A 171 -3.56 23.81 0.03
CA HIS A 171 -3.90 22.90 1.12
C HIS A 171 -2.67 22.11 1.58
N PHE A 172 -1.89 21.55 0.64
CA PHE A 172 -0.65 20.88 0.98
C PHE A 172 0.38 21.79 1.66
N GLN A 173 0.44 23.06 1.27
CA GLN A 173 1.28 24.07 1.92
C GLN A 173 0.82 24.37 3.36
N GLU A 174 -0.48 24.38 3.63
CA GLU A 174 -1.03 24.51 4.99
C GLU A 174 -0.57 23.33 5.86
N GLU A 175 -0.83 22.09 5.43
CA GLU A 175 -0.40 20.89 6.17
C GLU A 175 1.13 20.82 6.37
N LEU A 176 1.90 21.29 5.39
CA LEU A 176 3.36 21.34 5.51
C LEU A 176 3.83 22.33 6.59
N ARG A 177 3.08 23.40 6.84
CA ARG A 177 3.42 24.35 7.91
C ARG A 177 3.22 23.70 9.26
N ASP A 178 2.19 22.89 9.42
CA ASP A 178 1.91 22.20 10.68
C ASP A 178 3.01 21.16 11.00
N VAL A 179 3.46 20.40 9.99
CA VAL A 179 4.66 19.55 10.10
C VAL A 179 5.92 20.35 10.48
N VAL A 180 6.15 21.51 9.87
CA VAL A 180 7.33 22.35 10.19
C VAL A 180 7.26 22.91 11.61
N ASN A 181 6.09 23.36 12.04
CA ASN A 181 5.87 23.88 13.38
C ASN A 181 6.11 22.79 14.44
N HIS A 182 5.75 21.55 14.13
CA HIS A 182 5.92 20.40 15.04
C HIS A 182 7.35 19.86 15.06
N ASP A 183 8.02 19.76 13.91
CA ASP A 183 9.27 19.00 13.76
C ASP A 183 10.47 19.76 13.16
N HIS A 184 10.37 21.09 12.99
CA HIS A 184 11.46 21.96 12.51
C HIS A 184 12.12 21.48 11.20
N ILE A 185 11.31 21.00 10.23
CA ILE A 185 11.81 20.59 8.90
C ILE A 185 12.10 21.83 8.03
N GLU A 186 13.17 22.56 8.29
CA GLU A 186 13.30 23.93 7.74
C GLU A 186 13.81 23.99 6.28
N LEU A 187 14.82 23.21 5.91
CA LEU A 187 15.64 23.54 4.73
C LEU A 187 14.99 23.30 3.35
N GLU A 188 14.14 22.28 3.17
CA GLU A 188 13.48 22.01 1.88
C GLU A 188 12.01 22.42 1.84
N VAL A 189 11.33 22.36 2.99
CA VAL A 189 9.91 22.75 3.08
C VAL A 189 9.78 24.26 2.93
N GLY A 190 10.65 25.05 3.58
CA GLY A 190 10.69 26.51 3.41
C GLY A 190 10.91 26.93 1.94
N GLY A 191 11.71 26.15 1.20
CA GLY A 191 11.91 26.34 -0.23
C GLY A 191 10.64 26.11 -1.05
N ILE A 192 9.82 25.12 -0.70
CA ILE A 192 8.55 24.83 -1.36
C ILE A 192 7.45 25.82 -0.99
N LEU A 193 7.35 26.22 0.28
CA LEU A 193 6.40 27.24 0.73
C LEU A 193 6.66 28.55 -0.02
N THR A 194 7.92 28.98 -0.05
CA THR A 194 8.34 30.18 -0.78
C THR A 194 8.14 30.02 -2.29
N PHE A 195 8.49 28.86 -2.86
CA PHE A 195 8.34 28.60 -4.28
C PHE A 195 6.88 28.55 -4.72
N ALA A 196 5.97 28.03 -3.90
CA ALA A 196 4.54 27.98 -4.19
C ALA A 196 3.99 29.41 -4.35
N ASP A 197 4.32 30.31 -3.42
CA ASP A 197 3.92 31.72 -3.48
C ASP A 197 4.38 32.38 -4.80
N TYR A 198 5.66 32.21 -5.18
CA TYR A 198 6.18 32.71 -6.47
C TYR A 198 5.58 32.01 -7.69
N PHE A 199 5.32 30.70 -7.59
CA PHE A 199 4.71 29.89 -8.65
C PHE A 199 3.30 30.40 -8.97
N PHE A 200 2.50 30.73 -7.95
CA PHE A 200 1.11 31.16 -8.13
C PHE A 200 1.00 32.55 -8.76
N ASP A 201 1.75 33.52 -8.24
CA ASP A 201 1.70 34.91 -8.73
C ASP A 201 2.21 35.03 -10.16
N GLY A 202 3.27 34.28 -10.50
CA GLY A 202 3.85 34.28 -11.83
C GLY A 202 3.01 33.53 -12.86
N LEU A 203 2.60 32.29 -12.58
CA LEU A 203 2.01 31.40 -13.57
C LEU A 203 0.59 31.80 -14.01
N ILE A 204 -0.27 32.18 -13.06
CA ILE A 204 -1.66 32.56 -13.39
C ILE A 204 -1.67 33.80 -14.26
N VAL A 205 -0.92 34.82 -13.85
CA VAL A 205 -0.89 36.11 -14.55
C VAL A 205 -0.28 35.92 -15.93
N ASP A 206 0.88 35.27 -16.04
CA ASP A 206 1.57 35.15 -17.32
C ASP A 206 0.84 34.28 -18.34
N TRP A 207 0.16 33.23 -17.90
CA TRP A 207 -0.55 32.37 -18.83
C TRP A 207 -1.93 32.92 -19.22
N THR A 208 -2.67 33.45 -18.26
CA THR A 208 -4.02 34.00 -18.49
C THR A 208 -3.95 35.27 -19.32
N VAL A 209 -2.91 36.09 -19.14
CA VAL A 209 -2.76 37.38 -19.81
C VAL A 209 -1.94 37.28 -21.09
N HIS A 210 -0.88 36.47 -21.13
CA HIS A 210 0.09 36.49 -22.26
C HIS A 210 0.18 35.18 -23.06
N GLY A 211 -0.58 34.14 -22.71
CA GLY A 211 -0.57 32.87 -23.46
C GLY A 211 0.77 32.13 -23.42
N LYS A 212 1.61 32.38 -22.40
CA LYS A 212 2.94 31.76 -22.21
C LYS A 212 2.86 30.28 -21.77
N ILE A 213 2.28 29.42 -22.62
CA ILE A 213 2.08 27.98 -22.35
C ILE A 213 3.39 27.26 -22.03
N THR A 214 4.48 27.59 -22.75
CA THR A 214 5.80 26.95 -22.54
C THR A 214 6.39 27.26 -21.17
N ASP A 215 6.22 28.49 -20.68
CA ASP A 215 6.71 28.89 -19.35
C ASP A 215 5.89 28.22 -18.26
N SER A 216 4.57 28.18 -18.46
CA SER A 216 3.64 27.50 -17.58
C SER A 216 3.97 26.02 -17.42
N LEU A 217 4.24 25.34 -18.54
CA LEU A 217 4.59 23.91 -18.53
C LEU A 217 5.88 23.66 -17.73
N ARG A 218 6.94 24.44 -17.96
CA ARG A 218 8.21 24.32 -17.20
C ARG A 218 8.01 24.56 -15.71
N GLN A 219 7.16 25.51 -15.36
CA GLN A 219 6.94 25.90 -13.97
C GLN A 219 6.08 24.86 -13.23
N VAL A 220 5.05 24.28 -13.87
CA VAL A 220 4.27 23.16 -13.31
C VAL A 220 5.15 21.92 -13.15
N GLU A 221 6.04 21.65 -14.10
CA GLU A 221 6.96 20.51 -14.05
C GLU A 221 7.91 20.60 -12.84
N ARG A 222 8.54 21.77 -12.65
CA ARG A 222 9.37 22.05 -11.46
C ARG A 222 8.59 21.87 -10.16
N THR A 223 7.38 22.40 -10.10
CA THR A 223 6.50 22.28 -8.93
C THR A 223 6.20 20.84 -8.59
N LYS A 224 5.85 20.04 -9.61
CA LYS A 224 5.60 18.62 -9.44
C LYS A 224 6.82 17.90 -8.91
N SER A 225 8.00 18.16 -9.47
CA SER A 225 9.24 17.55 -8.99
C SER A 225 9.53 17.90 -7.53
N SER A 226 9.30 19.16 -7.12
CA SER A 226 9.46 19.57 -5.72
C SER A 226 8.44 18.90 -4.79
N VAL A 227 7.16 18.87 -5.16
CA VAL A 227 6.10 18.18 -4.40
C VAL A 227 6.44 16.70 -4.23
N ASP A 228 6.84 16.01 -5.29
CA ASP A 228 7.22 14.60 -5.23
C ASP A 228 8.44 14.37 -4.34
N SER A 229 9.39 15.31 -4.33
CA SER A 229 10.57 15.24 -3.45
C SER A 229 10.19 15.36 -1.98
N VAL A 230 9.34 16.32 -1.63
CA VAL A 230 8.86 16.47 -0.25
C VAL A 230 7.98 15.31 0.17
N LEU A 231 7.12 14.78 -0.71
CA LEU A 231 6.35 13.57 -0.39
C LEU A 231 7.26 12.40 -0.01
N ARG A 232 8.32 12.14 -0.76
CA ARG A 232 9.31 11.10 -0.42
C ARG A 232 9.97 11.37 0.93
N ARG A 233 10.28 12.62 1.24
CA ARG A 233 10.90 13.00 2.50
C ARG A 233 9.94 12.87 3.69
N LEU A 234 8.70 13.31 3.54
CA LEU A 234 7.64 13.13 4.55
C LEU A 234 7.44 11.65 4.85
N GLN A 235 7.38 10.79 3.83
CA GLN A 235 7.27 9.34 4.00
C GLN A 235 8.47 8.76 4.78
N MET A 236 9.69 9.18 4.42
CA MET A 236 10.90 8.75 5.13
C MET A 236 10.91 9.19 6.60
N GLN A 237 10.56 10.44 6.89
CA GLN A 237 10.50 10.96 8.26
C GLN A 237 9.39 10.29 9.07
N ARG A 238 8.20 10.12 8.49
CA ARG A 238 7.09 9.39 9.12
C ARG A 238 7.54 7.97 9.51
N ASN A 239 8.13 7.22 8.60
CA ASN A 239 8.60 5.86 8.89
C ASN A 239 9.66 5.86 10.01
N LYS A 240 10.57 6.84 10.03
CA LYS A 240 11.53 6.99 11.12
C LYS A 240 10.86 7.26 12.47
N ARG A 241 9.84 8.12 12.51
CA ARG A 241 9.07 8.40 13.74
C ARG A 241 8.24 7.19 14.19
N GLU A 242 7.76 6.38 13.25
CA GLU A 242 7.06 5.14 13.54
C GLU A 242 8.01 4.09 14.16
N GLU A 243 9.24 3.97 13.64
CA GLU A 243 10.28 3.14 14.25
C GLU A 243 10.67 3.63 15.66
N GLU A 244 10.77 4.96 15.86
CA GLU A 244 11.03 5.56 17.16
C GLU A 244 9.88 5.26 18.15
N LEU A 245 8.63 5.36 17.70
CA LEU A 245 7.45 5.05 18.51
C LEU A 245 7.43 3.58 18.94
N GLN A 246 7.72 2.65 18.02
CA GLN A 246 7.79 1.22 18.34
C GLN A 246 8.88 0.90 19.36
N LYS A 247 10.06 1.53 19.23
CA LYS A 247 11.14 1.39 20.22
C LYS A 247 10.72 1.90 21.59
N LEU A 248 10.03 3.04 21.63
CA LEU A 248 9.53 3.64 22.86
C LEU A 248 8.49 2.75 23.54
N GLU A 249 7.60 2.11 22.78
CA GLU A 249 6.60 1.17 23.30
C GLU A 249 7.25 -0.08 23.91
N VAL A 250 8.31 -0.60 23.29
CA VAL A 250 9.11 -1.71 23.85
C VAL A 250 9.80 -1.27 25.15
N GLN A 251 10.42 -0.09 25.17
CA GLN A 251 11.08 0.45 26.37
C GLN A 251 10.09 0.66 27.51
N ARG A 252 8.92 1.25 27.24
CA ARG A 252 7.86 1.45 28.23
C ARG A 252 7.38 0.13 28.81
N LYS A 253 7.22 -0.89 27.96
CA LYS A 253 6.84 -2.23 28.40
C LYS A 253 7.90 -2.87 29.31
N GLN A 254 9.18 -2.80 28.92
CA GLN A 254 10.29 -3.30 29.73
C GLN A 254 10.37 -2.58 31.09
N LEU A 255 10.19 -1.27 31.10
CA LEU A 255 10.16 -0.47 32.33
C LEU A 255 9.06 -0.95 33.29
N ILE A 256 7.86 -1.16 32.77
CA ILE A 256 6.74 -1.67 33.57
C ILE A 256 7.05 -3.09 34.07
N GLU A 257 7.69 -3.94 33.27
CA GLU A 257 8.08 -5.29 33.69
C GLU A 257 9.14 -5.29 34.80
N GLU A 258 10.14 -4.41 34.73
CA GLU A 258 11.28 -4.31 35.66
C GLU A 258 10.98 -3.56 36.96
N ALA A 259 9.90 -2.76 37.00
CA ALA A 259 9.51 -2.04 38.20
C ALA A 259 9.10 -3.01 39.33
N ASP A 260 9.83 -3.00 40.44
CA ASP A 260 9.54 -3.77 41.67
C ASP A 260 8.71 -2.97 42.69
#